data_AF-A0AAD9ZD20-F1
#
_entry.id   AF-A0AAD9ZD20-F1
#
_cell.length_a   1.000
_cell.length_b   1.000
_cell.length_c   1.000
_cell.angle_alpha   90.00
_cell.angle_beta   90.00
_cell.angle_gamma   90.00
#
_symmetry.space_group_name_H-M   'P 1'
#
loop_
_entity.id
_entity.type
_entity.pdbx_description
1 polymer ?
#
loop_
_entity_poly.entity_id
_entity_poly.type
_entity_poly.pdbx_seq_one_letter_code
_entity_poly.pdbx_strand_id
1 'polypeptide(L)'
;MTDNISVVCHKQNYAYTVFYCHATQTTRAYIVPLEGTDGSKAKAVAVCHTDTSAWNPKHLAFQVLKVKPGDCPICHFLPEDHIVWVPNKNAAE
;
A
#
# COMPACT_ATOMS: atom_id res chain seq x y z
N MET A 1 14.22 10.35 14.43
CA MET A 1 13.64 9.27 13.61
C MET A 1 12.26 9.73 13.24
N THR A 2 12.10 10.33 12.05
CA THR A 2 10.79 10.68 11.53
C THR A 2 10.20 9.42 10.93
N ASP A 3 9.37 8.73 11.70
CA ASP A 3 8.63 7.60 11.17
C ASP A 3 7.77 8.11 10.01
N ASN A 4 8.06 7.61 8.81
CA ASN A 4 7.30 7.92 7.59
C ASN A 4 5.94 7.20 7.66
N ILE A 5 5.08 7.69 8.55
CA ILE A 5 3.72 7.17 8.75
C ILE A 5 2.91 7.55 7.52
N SER A 6 2.37 6.53 6.83
CA SER A 6 1.39 6.72 5.77
C SER A 6 0.01 6.37 6.31
N VAL A 7 -1.01 7.13 5.90
CA VAL A 7 -2.41 6.81 6.21
C VAL A 7 -3.02 6.21 4.96
N VAL A 8 -3.66 5.05 5.08
CA VAL A 8 -4.40 4.44 3.97
C VAL A 8 -5.86 4.28 4.39
N CYS A 9 -6.76 4.61 3.47
CA CYS A 9 -8.20 4.50 3.64
C CYS A 9 -8.77 3.58 2.57
N HIS A 10 -9.45 2.53 3.02
CA HIS A 10 -10.10 1.51 2.19
C HIS A 10 -11.58 1.80 2.09
N LYS A 11 -12.11 1.99 0.87
CA LYS A 11 -13.54 2.11 0.67
C LYS A 11 -14.23 0.82 1.09
N GLN A 12 -15.25 0.95 1.93
CA GLN A 12 -16.05 -0.17 2.40
C GLN A 12 -17.21 -0.42 1.43
N ASN A 13 -17.59 -1.69 1.30
CA ASN A 13 -18.79 -2.05 0.53
C ASN A 13 -20.05 -1.73 1.36
N TYR A 14 -20.44 -0.46 1.37
CA TYR A 14 -21.56 0.06 2.13
C TYR A 14 -22.39 1.01 1.26
N ALA A 15 -23.68 1.17 1.60
CA ALA A 15 -24.63 1.98 0.81
C ALA A 15 -24.23 3.47 0.72
N TYR A 16 -23.37 3.93 1.63
CA TYR A 16 -22.82 5.29 1.65
C TYR A 16 -21.30 5.24 1.55
N THR A 17 -20.70 6.36 1.17
CA THR A 17 -19.24 6.53 1.09
C THR A 17 -18.61 6.45 2.49
N VAL A 18 -18.17 5.24 2.87
CA VAL A 18 -17.48 4.96 4.14
C VAL A 18 -16.09 4.42 3.85
N PHE A 19 -15.10 4.96 4.57
CA PHE A 19 -13.71 4.53 4.49
C PHE A 19 -13.25 3.96 5.82
N TYR A 20 -12.63 2.78 5.79
CA TYR A 20 -11.86 2.24 6.91
C TYR A 20 -10.40 2.70 6.76
N CYS A 21 -9.94 3.52 7.69
CA CYS A 21 -8.62 4.13 7.63
C CYS A 21 -7.70 3.60 8.71
N HIS A 22 -6.43 3.38 8.36
CA HIS A 22 -5.40 3.01 9.32
C HIS A 22 -4.05 3.65 8.96
N ALA A 23 -3.23 3.86 10.00
CA ALA A 23 -1.88 4.36 9.86
C ALA A 23 -0.91 3.17 9.79
N THR A 24 -0.04 3.17 8.80
CA THR A 24 0.99 2.15 8.62
C THR A 24 2.36 2.79 8.59
N GLN A 25 3.30 2.17 9.30
CA GLN A 25 4.71 2.56 9.28
C GLN A 25 5.41 1.83 8.13
N THR A 26 6.68 2.18 7.88
CA THR A 26 7.57 1.48 6.93
C THR A 26 6.92 1.21 5.57
N THR A 27 6.15 2.17 5.07
CA THR A 27 5.36 2.02 3.84
C THR A 27 5.82 3.06 2.82
N ARG A 28 5.87 2.67 1.55
CA ARG A 28 6.15 3.56 0.42
C ARG A 28 5.08 3.39 -0.64
N ALA A 29 4.59 4.51 -1.16
CA ALA A 29 3.67 4.51 -2.30
C ALA A 29 4.40 4.92 -3.58
N TYR A 30 3.97 4.35 -4.70
CA TYR A 30 4.50 4.58 -6.03
C TYR A 30 3.36 4.78 -7.01
N ILE A 31 3.53 5.68 -7.97
CA ILE A 31 2.69 5.73 -9.16
C ILE A 31 3.34 4.86 -10.22
N VAL A 32 2.64 3.81 -10.63
CA VAL A 32 3.13 2.82 -11.59
C VAL A 32 2.32 2.95 -12.89
N PRO A 33 2.97 3.15 -14.05
CA PRO A 33 2.29 3.07 -15.33
C PRO A 33 1.92 1.62 -15.63
N LEU A 34 0.68 1.39 -16.04
CA LEU A 34 0.17 0.10 -16.49
C LEU A 34 -0.20 0.20 -17.97
N GLU A 35 0.03 -0.88 -18.71
CA GLU A 35 -0.35 -1.02 -20.12
C GLU A 35 -1.13 -2.32 -20.31
N GLY A 36 -2.32 -2.20 -20.88
CA GLY A 36 -3.16 -3.33 -21.25
C GLY A 36 -2.66 -3.99 -22.53
N THR A 37 -3.05 -5.25 -22.75
CA THR A 37 -2.70 -5.99 -23.98
C THR A 37 -3.28 -5.35 -25.24
N ASP A 38 -4.29 -4.51 -25.10
CA ASP A 38 -4.92 -3.70 -26.16
C ASP A 38 -4.21 -2.35 -26.38
N GLY A 39 -3.11 -2.07 -25.67
CA GLY A 39 -2.38 -0.80 -25.71
C GLY A 39 -2.99 0.32 -24.87
N SER A 40 -4.06 0.05 -24.12
CA SER A 40 -4.62 1.01 -23.16
C SER A 40 -3.61 1.33 -22.06
N LYS A 41 -3.58 2.57 -21.57
CA LYS A 41 -2.64 3.02 -20.55
C LYS A 41 -3.37 3.56 -19.33
N ALA A 42 -2.91 3.16 -18.15
CA ALA A 42 -3.41 3.65 -16.87
C ALA A 42 -2.26 3.99 -15.92
N LYS A 43 -2.56 4.79 -14.90
CA LYS A 43 -1.66 4.98 -13.75
C LYS A 43 -2.31 4.31 -12.56
N ALA A 44 -1.59 3.41 -11.92
CA ALA A 44 -2.01 2.78 -10.68
C ALA A 44 -1.15 3.23 -9.52
N VAL A 45 -1.71 3.17 -8.31
CA VAL A 45 -0.95 3.36 -7.08
C VAL A 45 -0.55 1.99 -6.55
N ALA A 46 0.74 1.76 -6.37
CA ALA A 46 1.27 0.61 -5.67
C ALA A 46 1.77 1.03 -4.29
N VAL A 47 1.45 0.26 -3.27
CA VAL A 47 1.96 0.42 -1.92
C VAL A 47 2.87 -0.76 -1.59
N CYS A 48 4.05 -0.46 -1.07
CA CYS A 48 5.03 -1.43 -0.60
C CYS A 48 5.26 -1.26 0.90
N HIS A 49 5.06 -2.33 1.66
CA HIS A 49 5.48 -2.43 3.05
C HIS A 49 6.93 -2.90 3.07
N THR A 50 7.84 -1.99 3.42
CA THR A 50 9.29 -2.22 3.33
C THR A 50 9.84 -3.02 4.49
N ASP A 51 9.11 -3.10 5.60
CA ASP A 51 9.41 -3.97 6.73
C ASP A 51 8.13 -4.67 7.19
N THR A 52 8.12 -5.99 7.08
CA THR A 52 6.99 -6.85 7.43
C THR A 52 7.32 -7.77 8.61
N SER A 53 8.45 -7.55 9.29
CA SER A 53 8.94 -8.39 10.40
C SER A 53 7.95 -8.50 11.56
N ALA A 54 7.20 -7.42 11.83
CA ALA A 54 6.18 -7.36 12.88
C ALA A 54 4.80 -7.89 12.45
N TRP A 55 4.60 -8.27 11.18
CA TRP A 55 3.32 -8.79 10.72
C TRP A 55 3.05 -10.17 11.30
N ASN A 56 1.77 -10.53 11.43
CA ASN A 56 1.37 -11.87 11.82
C ASN A 56 2.03 -12.91 10.87
N PRO A 57 2.81 -13.88 11.37
CA PRO A 57 3.44 -14.89 10.52
C PRO A 57 2.46 -15.73 9.69
N LYS A 58 1.18 -15.76 10.06
CA LYS A 58 0.10 -16.41 9.32
C LYS A 58 -0.62 -15.47 8.34
N HIS A 59 -0.17 -14.23 8.16
CA HIS A 59 -0.76 -13.27 7.24
C HIS A 59 -0.83 -13.83 5.82
N LEU A 60 -1.92 -13.58 5.10
CA LEU A 60 -2.20 -14.18 3.79
C LEU A 60 -1.07 -13.93 2.78
N ALA A 61 -0.46 -12.74 2.81
CA ALA A 61 0.62 -12.38 1.90
C ALA A 61 1.81 -13.37 1.97
N PHE A 62 2.19 -13.83 3.16
CA PHE A 62 3.26 -14.82 3.36
C PHE A 62 2.90 -16.18 2.77
N GLN A 63 1.62 -16.56 2.84
CA GLN A 63 1.14 -17.83 2.30
C GLN A 63 1.09 -17.84 0.77
N VAL A 64 0.72 -16.71 0.15
CA VAL A 64 0.65 -16.54 -1.31
C VAL A 64 2.03 -16.42 -1.91
N LEU A 65 2.89 -15.57 -1.33
CA LEU A 65 4.23 -15.27 -1.86
C LEU A 65 5.30 -16.29 -1.44
N LYS A 66 4.99 -17.18 -0.49
CA LYS A 66 5.92 -18.20 0.05
C LYS A 66 7.18 -17.60 0.70
N VAL A 67 7.01 -16.49 1.41
CA VAL A 67 8.08 -15.79 2.17
C VAL A 67 7.71 -15.66 3.64
N LYS A 68 8.67 -15.36 4.52
CA LYS A 68 8.44 -15.15 5.96
C LYS A 68 8.43 -13.66 6.32
N PRO A 69 7.92 -13.29 7.52
CA PRO A 69 8.03 -11.93 8.02
C PRO A 69 9.46 -11.39 7.95
N GLY A 70 9.63 -10.22 7.33
CA GLY A 70 10.93 -9.54 7.23
C GLY A 70 11.88 -10.03 6.14
N ASP A 71 11.55 -11.11 5.41
CA ASP A 71 12.42 -11.63 4.34
C ASP A 71 12.55 -10.64 3.18
N CYS A 72 11.45 -9.99 2.79
CA CYS A 72 11.41 -9.02 1.71
C CYS A 72 10.26 -8.01 1.88
N PRO A 73 10.32 -6.87 1.17
CA PRO A 73 9.18 -5.97 1.04
C PRO A 73 7.99 -6.69 0.39
N ILE A 74 6.78 -6.36 0.83
CA ILE A 74 5.53 -6.84 0.22
C ILE A 74 4.82 -5.66 -0.42
N CYS A 75 4.59 -5.75 -1.73
CA CYS A 75 3.92 -4.72 -2.52
C CYS A 75 2.58 -5.20 -3.06
N HIS A 76 1.62 -4.30 -3.17
CA HIS A 76 0.34 -4.54 -3.84
C HIS A 76 -0.21 -3.26 -4.47
N PHE A 77 -1.09 -3.40 -5.46
CA PHE A 77 -1.84 -2.27 -6.00
C PHE A 77 -3.00 -1.89 -5.07
N LEU A 78 -3.33 -0.60 -5.03
CA LEU A 78 -4.56 -0.13 -4.39
C LEU A 78 -5.70 -0.20 -5.41
N PRO A 79 -6.91 -0.64 -5.00
CA PRO A 79 -8.09 -0.48 -5.81
C PRO A 79 -8.38 1.00 -6.12
N GLU A 80 -9.10 1.26 -7.21
CA GLU A 80 -9.31 2.60 -7.78
C GLU A 80 -9.86 3.63 -6.79
N ASP A 81 -10.72 3.19 -5.86
CA ASP A 81 -11.42 4.04 -4.91
C ASP A 81 -10.75 4.11 -3.54
N HIS A 82 -9.51 3.65 -3.42
CA HIS A 82 -8.72 3.70 -2.19
C HIS A 82 -7.77 4.89 -2.18
N ILE A 83 -7.54 5.45 -0.99
CA ILE A 83 -6.75 6.67 -0.83
C ILE A 83 -5.56 6.39 0.08
N VAL A 84 -4.37 6.86 -0.31
CA VAL A 84 -3.17 6.85 0.52
C VAL A 84 -2.59 8.26 0.64
N TRP A 85 -2.32 8.69 1.87
CA TRP A 85 -1.55 9.89 2.17
C TRP A 85 -0.16 9.48 2.58
N VAL A 86 0.84 10.03 1.88
CA VAL A 86 2.26 9.80 2.17
C VAL A 86 2.89 11.05 2.77
N PRO A 87 3.90 10.92 3.64
CA PRO A 87 4.65 12.05 4.16
C PRO A 87 5.24 12.90 3.04
N ASN A 88 5.07 14.22 3.14
CA ASN A 88 5.71 15.14 2.23
C ASN A 88 7.20 15.27 2.61
N LYS A 89 8.08 14.65 1.82
CA LYS A 89 9.53 14.70 2.05
C LYS A 89 10.14 16.09 1.84
N ASN A 90 9.42 17.02 1.21
CA ASN A 90 9.87 18.38 0.93
C ASN A 90 9.33 19.42 1.94
N ALA A 91 8.52 19.01 2.91
CA ALA A 91 8.00 19.90 3.97
C ALA A 91 8.87 19.86 5.25
N ALA A 92 9.92 19.05 5.25
CA ALA A 92 10.89 18.90 6.34
C ALA A 92 12.22 19.60 6.04
N GLU A 93 12.30 20.37 4.95
CA GLU A 93 13.38 21.31 4.61
C GLU A 93 12.89 22.75 4.77
#